data_AF-A0A835AQM6-F1
#
_entry.id   AF-A0A835AQM6-F1
#
_cell.length_a   1.000
_cell.length_b   1.000
_cell.length_c   1.000
_cell.angle_alpha   90.00
_cell.angle_beta   90.00
_cell.angle_gamma   90.00
#
_symmetry.space_group_name_H-M   'P 1'
#
loop_
_entity.id
_entity.type
_entity.pdbx_description
1 polymer ?
#
loop_
_entity_poly.entity_id
_entity_poly.type
_entity_poly.pdbx_seq_one_letter_code
_entity_poly.pdbx_strand_id
1 'polypeptide(L)'
;MELLVGTCSIVACIVCLEAVHRLEYEKVHGEGTFPCTLMAEALQKLFDECCRDETWKPNEDCYVEDVLNKIQEMRPVLLVTAGVPARALPLGSWQDHGLAGRSPEFVAALLNSHGPCIGVLCMCPWYHHFDAGRDDTLVYRGCGRCERDMDLAEELYGDQVVSHVIVCFAYRFCGDDDDLTNQQMHVLVRDNHWAADNGPQRWVDVEELTTLYTLSVESLID
;
A
#
# COMPACT_ATOMS: atom_id res chain seq x y z
N MET A 1 -4.62 -14.45 -13.79
CA MET A 1 -4.02 -13.23 -14.36
C MET A 1 -2.67 -13.09 -13.69
N GLU A 2 -1.60 -13.45 -14.41
CA GLU A 2 -0.23 -13.15 -13.97
C GLU A 2 -0.13 -11.63 -13.86
N LEU A 3 0.34 -11.13 -12.71
CA LEU A 3 0.52 -9.70 -12.53
C LEU A 3 1.64 -9.25 -13.46
N LEU A 4 1.32 -8.30 -14.33
CA LEU A 4 2.32 -7.62 -15.14
C LEU A 4 3.29 -6.91 -14.19
N VAL A 5 4.58 -6.99 -14.51
CA VAL A 5 5.64 -6.25 -13.81
C VAL A 5 5.28 -4.75 -13.79
N GLY A 6 5.49 -4.08 -12.64
CA GLY A 6 5.23 -2.65 -12.48
C GLY A 6 3.79 -2.25 -12.14
N THR A 7 2.88 -3.21 -11.88
CA THR A 7 1.47 -2.90 -11.56
C THR A 7 1.19 -2.69 -10.07
N CYS A 8 2.15 -2.95 -9.19
CA CYS A 8 2.03 -2.80 -7.73
C CYS A 8 1.62 -1.39 -7.32
N SER A 9 2.26 -0.36 -7.88
CA SER A 9 1.94 1.05 -7.59
C SER A 9 0.49 1.38 -7.96
N ILE A 10 0.04 0.99 -9.15
CA ILE A 10 -1.33 1.24 -9.63
C ILE A 10 -2.36 0.60 -8.69
N VAL A 11 -2.19 -0.69 -8.39
CA VAL A 11 -3.14 -1.44 -7.54
C VAL A 11 -3.12 -0.91 -6.11
N ALA A 12 -1.94 -0.72 -5.51
CA ALA A 12 -1.81 -0.23 -4.14
C ALA A 12 -2.43 1.16 -3.98
N CYS A 13 -2.21 2.08 -4.94
CA CYS A 13 -2.77 3.43 -4.87
C CYS A 13 -4.30 3.43 -4.85
N ILE A 14 -4.95 2.69 -5.77
CA ILE A 14 -6.42 2.71 -5.87
C ILE A 14 -7.09 1.91 -4.74
N VAL A 15 -6.47 0.80 -4.29
CA VAL A 15 -6.96 0.04 -3.13
C VAL A 15 -6.82 0.87 -1.86
N CYS A 16 -5.70 1.57 -1.67
CA CYS A 16 -5.53 2.47 -0.53
C CYS A 16 -6.53 3.62 -0.58
N LEU A 17 -6.79 4.21 -1.76
CA LEU A 17 -7.80 5.26 -1.92
C LEU A 17 -9.18 4.79 -1.47
N GLU A 18 -9.63 3.61 -1.93
CA GLU A 18 -10.91 3.04 -1.51
C GLU A 18 -10.95 2.77 0.00
N ALA A 19 -9.88 2.22 0.56
CA ALA A 19 -9.80 1.91 1.98
C ALA A 19 -9.87 3.17 2.87
N VAL A 20 -9.26 4.28 2.44
CA VAL A 20 -9.35 5.57 3.15
C VAL A 20 -10.75 6.16 3.03
N HIS A 21 -11.39 6.12 1.85
CA HIS A 21 -12.79 6.53 1.69
C HIS A 21 -13.74 5.71 2.56
N ARG A 22 -13.53 4.39 2.60
CA ARG A 22 -14.28 3.48 3.46
C ARG A 22 -14.12 3.86 4.93
N LEU A 23 -12.89 4.07 5.38
CA LEU A 23 -12.61 4.48 6.76
C LEU A 23 -13.33 5.78 7.14
N GLU A 24 -13.21 6.84 6.32
CA GLU A 24 -13.84 8.13 6.59
C GLU A 24 -15.37 8.05 6.58
N TYR A 25 -15.95 7.27 5.66
CA TYR A 25 -17.39 7.06 5.60
C TYR A 25 -17.91 6.30 6.82
N GLU A 26 -17.27 5.18 7.18
CA GLU A 26 -17.72 4.31 8.28
C GLU A 26 -17.51 4.95 9.66
N LYS A 27 -16.56 5.88 9.82
CA LYS A 27 -16.46 6.75 11.00
C LYS A 27 -17.75 7.53 11.28
N VAL A 28 -18.48 7.91 10.23
CA VAL A 28 -19.71 8.71 10.33
C VAL A 28 -20.98 7.85 10.30
N HIS A 29 -20.99 6.80 9.49
CA HIS A 29 -22.21 6.01 9.20
C HIS A 29 -22.25 4.64 9.89
N GLY A 30 -21.15 4.19 10.49
CA GLY A 30 -21.02 2.90 11.16
C GLY A 30 -20.25 1.86 10.32
N GLU A 31 -19.61 0.92 11.01
CA GLU A 31 -18.79 -0.13 10.41
C GLU A 31 -19.60 -1.00 9.43
N GLY A 32 -19.00 -1.32 8.28
CA GLY A 32 -19.61 -2.18 7.26
C GLY A 32 -20.74 -1.54 6.46
N THR A 33 -20.96 -0.23 6.60
CA THR A 33 -21.99 0.50 5.85
C THR A 33 -21.48 1.09 4.54
N PHE A 34 -20.16 1.06 4.30
CA PHE A 34 -19.60 1.64 3.07
C PHE A 34 -20.15 0.94 1.82
N PRO A 35 -20.65 1.69 0.83
CA PRO A 35 -21.21 1.10 -0.38
C PRO A 35 -20.13 0.38 -1.19
N CYS A 36 -20.53 -0.68 -1.89
CA CYS A 36 -19.65 -1.32 -2.86
C CYS A 36 -19.19 -0.33 -3.94
N THR A 37 -17.97 -0.52 -4.44
CA THR A 37 -17.36 0.32 -5.48
C THR A 37 -17.24 -0.44 -6.80
N LEU A 38 -17.16 0.31 -7.90
CA LEU A 38 -16.83 -0.22 -9.23
C LEU A 38 -15.30 -0.36 -9.37
N MET A 39 -14.68 -1.13 -8.46
CA MET A 39 -13.22 -1.21 -8.33
C MET A 39 -12.54 -1.83 -9.56
N ALA A 40 -13.12 -2.88 -10.13
CA ALA A 40 -12.55 -3.55 -11.30
C ALA A 40 -12.52 -2.61 -12.51
N GLU A 41 -13.60 -1.87 -12.73
CA GLU A 41 -13.71 -0.88 -13.80
C GLU A 41 -12.75 0.30 -13.56
N ALA A 42 -12.63 0.76 -12.32
CA ALA A 42 -11.72 1.84 -11.95
C ALA A 42 -10.25 1.44 -12.16
N LEU A 43 -9.87 0.22 -11.76
CA LEU A 43 -8.55 -0.36 -12.03
C LEU A 43 -8.25 -0.42 -13.52
N GLN A 44 -9.16 -1.00 -14.33
CA GLN A 44 -8.97 -1.09 -15.77
C GLN A 44 -8.80 0.30 -16.39
N LYS A 45 -9.62 1.26 -15.98
CA LYS A 45 -9.54 2.63 -16.47
C LYS A 45 -8.23 3.31 -16.09
N LEU A 46 -7.73 3.10 -14.87
CA LEU A 46 -6.44 3.63 -14.43
C LEU A 46 -5.28 3.00 -15.21
N PHE A 47 -5.31 1.69 -15.45
CA PHE A 47 -4.32 1.02 -16.31
C PHE A 47 -4.31 1.61 -17.72
N ASP A 48 -5.48 1.77 -18.33
CA ASP A 48 -5.60 2.32 -19.68
C ASP A 48 -5.08 3.76 -19.77
N GLU A 49 -5.31 4.58 -18.74
CA GLU A 49 -4.83 5.97 -18.68
C GLU A 49 -3.33 6.05 -18.42
N CYS A 50 -2.83 5.33 -17.41
CA CYS A 50 -1.39 5.28 -17.11
C CYS A 50 -0.58 4.74 -18.29
N CYS A 51 -1.11 3.77 -19.03
CA CYS A 51 -0.49 3.26 -20.24
C CYS A 51 -0.50 4.29 -21.38
N ARG A 52 -1.59 5.06 -21.53
CA ARG A 52 -1.74 6.06 -22.60
C ARG A 52 -0.81 7.24 -22.44
N ASP A 53 -0.63 7.70 -21.21
CA ASP A 53 0.18 8.87 -20.87
C ASP A 53 1.63 8.51 -20.50
N GLU A 54 2.02 7.26 -20.74
CA GLU A 54 3.36 6.72 -20.48
C GLU A 54 3.83 6.77 -19.01
N THR A 55 2.91 7.05 -18.07
CA THR A 55 3.13 6.92 -16.61
C THR A 55 3.45 5.48 -16.19
N TRP A 56 2.94 4.50 -16.94
CA TRP A 56 3.28 3.10 -16.78
C TRP A 56 3.56 2.49 -18.15
N LYS A 57 4.64 1.72 -18.23
CA LYS A 57 4.97 0.88 -19.38
C LYS A 57 5.15 -0.57 -18.90
N PRO A 58 4.74 -1.56 -19.70
CA PRO A 58 4.99 -2.95 -19.35
C PRO A 58 6.48 -3.20 -19.14
N ASN A 59 6.83 -3.78 -17.98
CA ASN A 59 8.21 -4.08 -17.55
C ASN A 59 9.08 -2.86 -17.22
N GLU A 60 8.48 -1.70 -16.97
CA GLU A 60 9.16 -0.53 -16.38
C GLU A 60 8.58 -0.22 -14.99
N ASP A 61 9.38 0.44 -14.16
CA ASP A 61 8.95 0.91 -12.86
C ASP A 61 7.88 2.00 -13.00
N CYS A 62 6.95 2.02 -12.04
CA CYS A 62 5.89 3.02 -11.98
C CYS A 62 5.93 3.68 -10.62
N TYR A 63 6.20 4.98 -10.60
CA TYR A 63 6.33 5.74 -9.36
C TYR A 63 4.95 6.00 -8.73
N VAL A 64 4.89 5.92 -7.40
CA VAL A 64 3.65 6.11 -6.65
C VAL A 64 3.11 7.53 -6.86
N GLU A 65 3.99 8.52 -6.90
CA GLU A 65 3.65 9.92 -7.11
C GLU A 65 2.96 10.15 -8.45
N ASP A 66 3.47 9.55 -9.52
CA ASP A 66 2.89 9.71 -10.85
C ASP A 66 1.50 9.08 -10.93
N VAL A 67 1.31 7.93 -10.29
CA VAL A 67 -0.01 7.28 -10.18
C VAL A 67 -0.97 8.12 -9.35
N LEU A 68 -0.53 8.65 -8.19
CA LEU A 68 -1.38 9.49 -7.34
C LEU A 68 -1.76 10.80 -8.03
N ASN A 69 -0.84 11.42 -8.76
CA ASN A 69 -1.12 12.58 -9.60
C ASN A 69 -2.13 12.23 -10.70
N LYS A 70 -1.99 11.06 -11.34
CA LYS A 70 -2.97 10.58 -12.34
C LYS A 70 -4.35 10.34 -11.74
N ILE A 71 -4.43 9.71 -10.57
CA ILE A 71 -5.69 9.54 -9.83
C ILE A 71 -6.32 10.91 -9.52
N GLN A 72 -5.50 11.89 -9.13
CA GLN A 72 -5.93 13.27 -8.95
C GLN A 72 -6.29 13.97 -10.27
N GLU A 73 -5.87 13.54 -11.44
CA GLU A 73 -6.38 14.12 -12.70
C GLU A 73 -7.77 13.56 -13.04
N MET A 74 -8.03 12.32 -12.64
CA MET A 74 -9.24 11.57 -12.96
C MET A 74 -10.36 11.69 -11.91
N ARG A 75 -10.24 12.62 -10.93
CA ARG A 75 -11.02 12.67 -9.67
C ARG A 75 -12.52 12.37 -9.76
N PRO A 76 -13.31 12.95 -10.69
CA PRO A 76 -14.76 12.75 -10.64
C PRO A 76 -15.21 11.42 -11.27
N VAL A 77 -14.35 10.72 -12.01
CA VAL A 77 -14.77 9.62 -12.90
C VAL A 77 -13.97 8.34 -12.73
N LEU A 78 -12.95 8.32 -11.87
CA LEU A 78 -12.12 7.14 -11.69
C LEU A 78 -12.82 6.10 -10.81
N LEU A 79 -12.87 6.36 -9.51
CA LEU A 79 -13.45 5.46 -8.53
C LEU A 79 -14.82 6.00 -8.10
N VAL A 80 -15.85 5.17 -8.23
CA VAL A 80 -17.22 5.52 -7.88
C VAL A 80 -17.90 4.39 -7.12
N THR A 81 -18.92 4.72 -6.34
CA THR A 81 -19.81 3.74 -5.72
C THR A 81 -20.70 3.07 -6.77
N ALA A 82 -21.09 1.82 -6.54
CA ALA A 82 -21.97 1.03 -7.41
C ALA A 82 -23.47 1.38 -7.23
N GLY A 83 -23.81 2.25 -6.27
CA GLY A 83 -25.17 2.68 -6.01
C GLY A 83 -25.76 3.58 -7.09
N VAL A 84 -27.06 3.84 -7.02
CA VAL A 84 -27.77 4.80 -7.90
C VAL A 84 -28.39 5.91 -7.05
N PRO A 85 -27.97 7.19 -7.21
CA PRO A 85 -26.91 7.65 -8.09
C PRO A 85 -25.51 7.24 -7.62
N ALA A 86 -24.61 6.98 -8.56
CA ALA A 86 -23.21 6.68 -8.26
C ALA A 86 -22.52 7.92 -7.68
N ARG A 87 -21.66 7.72 -6.68
CA ARG A 87 -20.93 8.81 -5.99
C ARG A 87 -19.45 8.69 -6.26
N ALA A 88 -18.80 9.79 -6.63
CA ALA A 88 -17.37 9.82 -6.86
C ALA A 88 -16.58 9.72 -5.55
N LEU A 89 -15.43 9.06 -5.62
CA LEU A 89 -14.49 8.86 -4.51
C LEU A 89 -13.15 9.53 -4.85
N PRO A 90 -13.10 10.88 -4.90
CA PRO A 90 -11.91 11.60 -5.35
C PRO A 90 -10.77 11.56 -4.33
N LEU A 91 -9.54 11.57 -4.82
CA LEU A 91 -8.35 11.85 -4.03
C LEU A 91 -8.19 13.38 -3.89
N GLY A 92 -8.17 13.88 -2.66
CA GLY A 92 -8.00 15.31 -2.37
C GLY A 92 -6.53 15.72 -2.46
N SER A 93 -5.69 15.15 -1.58
CA SER A 93 -4.23 15.35 -1.55
C SER A 93 -3.50 14.11 -1.05
N TRP A 94 -2.18 14.08 -1.22
CA TRP A 94 -1.30 13.05 -0.70
C TRP A 94 0.00 13.66 -0.17
N GLN A 95 0.70 12.93 0.70
CA GLN A 95 2.01 13.30 1.21
C GLN A 95 2.90 12.06 1.27
N ASP A 96 4.16 12.21 0.87
CA ASP A 96 5.20 11.21 1.04
C ASP A 96 5.94 11.40 2.38
N HIS A 97 6.34 10.29 2.98
CA HIS A 97 7.05 10.23 4.25
C HIS A 97 8.22 9.26 4.13
N GLY A 98 9.40 9.78 3.79
CA GLY A 98 10.64 9.00 3.86
C GLY A 98 10.92 8.54 5.29
N LEU A 99 11.22 7.25 5.44
CA LEU A 99 11.32 6.59 6.75
C LEU A 99 12.75 6.49 7.32
N ALA A 100 13.77 6.87 6.54
CA ALA A 100 15.15 6.86 7.02
C ALA A 100 15.30 7.68 8.31
N GLY A 101 15.72 7.01 9.40
CA GLY A 101 15.90 7.62 10.72
C GLY A 101 14.60 8.00 11.45
N ARG A 102 13.43 7.58 10.95
CA ARG A 102 12.14 7.74 11.65
C ARG A 102 11.94 6.60 12.64
N SER A 103 11.28 6.91 13.76
CA SER A 103 10.96 5.90 14.76
C SER A 103 9.72 5.09 14.37
N PRO A 104 9.57 3.86 14.86
CA PRO A 104 8.34 3.09 14.70
C PRO A 104 7.06 3.84 15.12
N GLU A 105 7.13 4.63 16.20
CA GLU A 105 5.98 5.42 16.70
C GLU A 105 5.53 6.49 15.70
N PHE A 106 6.46 7.01 14.87
CA PHE A 106 6.09 7.91 13.78
C PHE A 106 5.21 7.19 12.75
N VAL A 107 5.57 5.96 12.37
CA VAL A 107 4.76 5.14 11.45
C VAL A 107 3.40 4.79 12.07
N ALA A 108 3.38 4.43 13.36
CA ALA A 108 2.14 4.18 14.08
C ALA A 108 1.25 5.43 14.11
N ALA A 109 1.83 6.61 14.32
CA ALA A 109 1.10 7.87 14.30
C ALA A 109 0.47 8.15 12.92
N LEU A 110 1.20 7.88 11.83
CA LEU A 110 0.66 8.01 10.47
C LEU A 110 -0.54 7.08 10.25
N LEU A 111 -0.41 5.79 10.57
CA LEU A 111 -1.50 4.81 10.43
C LEU A 111 -2.72 5.16 11.30
N ASN A 112 -2.50 5.64 12.53
CA ASN A 112 -3.59 6.02 13.43
C ASN A 112 -4.34 7.28 12.96
N SER A 113 -3.62 8.26 12.41
CA SER A 113 -4.19 9.56 12.03
C SER A 113 -4.79 9.58 10.62
N HIS A 114 -4.22 8.83 9.68
CA HIS A 114 -4.62 8.82 8.27
C HIS A 114 -5.29 7.50 7.85
N GLY A 115 -5.20 6.46 8.67
CA GLY A 115 -5.68 5.12 8.30
C GLY A 115 -4.70 4.39 7.38
N PRO A 116 -5.22 3.57 6.44
CA PRO A 116 -4.40 2.87 5.47
C PRO A 116 -3.45 3.82 4.70
N CYS A 117 -2.21 3.38 4.52
CA CYS A 117 -1.15 4.10 3.83
C CYS A 117 -0.57 3.23 2.71
N ILE A 118 -0.03 3.86 1.67
CA ILE A 118 0.74 3.14 0.65
C ILE A 118 2.18 3.00 1.17
N GLY A 119 2.74 1.80 1.16
CA GLY A 119 4.11 1.54 1.57
C GLY A 119 4.99 1.10 0.41
N VAL A 120 6.27 1.47 0.47
CA VAL A 120 7.31 1.03 -0.45
C VAL A 120 8.34 0.24 0.33
N LEU A 121 8.74 -0.91 -0.22
CA LEU A 121 9.82 -1.74 0.30
C LEU A 121 10.63 -2.35 -0.84
N CYS A 122 11.82 -2.83 -0.53
CA CYS A 122 12.55 -3.73 -1.43
C CYS A 122 12.19 -5.17 -1.07
N MET A 123 11.86 -5.98 -2.08
CA MET A 123 11.59 -7.40 -1.92
C MET A 123 12.65 -8.25 -2.61
N CYS A 124 13.00 -9.36 -1.95
CA CYS A 124 13.81 -10.45 -2.51
C CYS A 124 12.93 -11.68 -2.75
N PRO A 125 13.43 -12.75 -3.40
CA PRO A 125 12.62 -13.94 -3.72
C PRO A 125 11.89 -14.58 -2.53
N TRP A 126 12.41 -14.42 -1.31
CA TRP A 126 11.79 -14.96 -0.10
C TRP A 126 10.44 -14.32 0.25
N TYR A 127 10.20 -13.09 -0.18
CA TYR A 127 9.01 -12.33 0.15
C TYR A 127 7.70 -13.09 -0.18
N HIS A 128 7.71 -13.88 -1.26
CA HIS A 128 6.56 -14.69 -1.68
C HIS A 128 6.18 -15.82 -0.71
N HIS A 129 7.07 -16.20 0.21
CA HIS A 129 6.82 -17.26 1.19
C HIS A 129 6.14 -16.77 2.47
N PHE A 130 6.02 -15.47 2.67
CA PHE A 130 5.34 -14.88 3.82
C PHE A 130 3.84 -14.76 3.51
N ASP A 131 3.01 -15.27 4.41
CA ASP A 131 1.55 -15.21 4.33
C ASP A 131 0.97 -15.30 5.75
N ALA A 132 0.52 -14.16 6.28
CA ALA A 132 -0.03 -14.04 7.62
C ALA A 132 -1.37 -14.81 7.76
N GLY A 133 -2.06 -15.09 6.66
CA GLY A 133 -3.25 -15.93 6.66
C GLY A 133 -2.94 -17.41 6.90
N ARG A 134 -1.71 -17.85 6.62
CA ARG A 134 -1.23 -19.21 6.90
C ARG A 134 -0.52 -19.31 8.24
N ASP A 135 0.33 -18.33 8.55
CA ASP A 135 1.08 -18.24 9.80
C ASP A 135 1.31 -16.77 10.19
N ASP A 136 0.52 -16.31 11.17
CA ASP A 136 0.54 -14.93 11.68
C ASP A 136 1.83 -14.57 12.44
N THR A 137 2.71 -15.55 12.70
CA THR A 137 3.99 -15.33 13.36
C THR A 137 5.13 -14.99 12.40
N LEU A 138 4.96 -15.27 11.10
CA LEU A 138 5.97 -14.99 10.09
C LEU A 138 6.04 -13.48 9.78
N VAL A 139 7.25 -12.93 9.86
CA VAL A 139 7.52 -11.51 9.62
C VAL A 139 8.66 -11.37 8.62
N TYR A 140 8.40 -10.65 7.54
CA TYR A 140 9.36 -10.38 6.49
C TYR A 140 10.46 -9.41 6.93
N ARG A 141 11.72 -9.77 6.64
CA ARG A 141 12.97 -9.07 7.00
C ARG A 141 14.07 -9.33 5.95
N GLY A 142 13.79 -9.04 4.68
CA GLY A 142 14.42 -9.77 3.57
C GLY A 142 15.39 -8.99 2.68
N CYS A 143 15.26 -7.67 2.55
CA CYS A 143 16.15 -6.88 1.69
C CYS A 143 17.08 -5.96 2.47
N GLY A 144 16.83 -5.82 3.77
CA GLY A 144 17.79 -5.20 4.65
C GLY A 144 17.43 -3.77 5.01
N ARG A 145 17.78 -3.42 6.25
CA ARG A 145 17.28 -2.24 6.97
C ARG A 145 18.17 -1.02 6.76
N CYS A 146 19.26 -1.21 6.02
CA CYS A 146 20.29 -0.22 5.75
C CYS A 146 20.99 -0.52 4.42
N GLU A 147 21.76 0.45 3.93
CA GLU A 147 22.52 0.36 2.67
C GLU A 147 23.35 -0.93 2.58
N ARG A 148 24.05 -1.31 3.65
CA ARG A 148 24.86 -2.54 3.67
C ARG A 148 24.03 -3.80 3.47
N ASP A 149 22.87 -3.87 4.10
CA ASP A 149 22.03 -5.06 3.99
C ASP A 149 21.39 -5.14 2.60
N MET A 150 21.06 -3.99 2.01
CA MET A 150 20.63 -3.91 0.60
C MET A 150 21.74 -4.34 -0.35
N ASP A 151 22.97 -3.88 -0.16
CA ASP A 151 24.14 -4.31 -0.93
C ASP A 151 24.32 -5.84 -0.86
N LEU A 152 24.13 -6.42 0.32
CA LEU A 152 24.21 -7.87 0.52
C LEU A 152 23.06 -8.60 -0.17
N ALA A 153 21.85 -8.07 -0.13
CA ALA A 153 20.71 -8.62 -0.83
C ALA A 153 20.94 -8.60 -2.36
N GLU A 154 21.47 -7.49 -2.90
CA GLU A 154 21.84 -7.37 -4.30
C GLU A 154 22.97 -8.34 -4.68
N GLU A 155 23.97 -8.52 -3.83
CA GLU A 155 25.03 -9.52 -4.06
C GLU A 155 24.49 -10.95 -4.13
N LEU A 156 23.51 -11.28 -3.28
CA LEU A 156 22.93 -12.62 -3.18
C LEU A 156 21.90 -12.92 -4.28
N TYR A 157 21.05 -11.95 -4.62
CA TYR A 157 19.87 -12.17 -5.46
C TYR A 157 19.91 -11.43 -6.80
N GLY A 158 20.83 -10.48 -6.96
CA GLY A 158 20.99 -9.71 -8.20
C GLY A 158 19.75 -8.91 -8.55
N ASP A 159 19.32 -9.04 -9.80
CA ASP A 159 18.14 -8.37 -10.38
C ASP A 159 16.80 -8.81 -9.79
N GLN A 160 16.80 -9.78 -8.87
CA GLN A 160 15.61 -10.21 -8.16
C GLN A 160 15.33 -9.39 -6.89
N VAL A 161 16.21 -8.45 -6.52
CA VAL A 161 15.89 -7.41 -5.54
C VAL A 161 15.15 -6.30 -6.27
N VAL A 162 13.86 -6.14 -5.97
CA VAL A 162 13.00 -5.19 -6.67
C VAL A 162 12.22 -4.31 -5.71
N SER A 163 12.00 -3.06 -6.09
CA SER A 163 11.09 -2.16 -5.39
C SER A 163 9.64 -2.66 -5.55
N HIS A 164 8.87 -2.64 -4.47
CA HIS A 164 7.50 -3.11 -4.45
C HIS A 164 6.60 -2.22 -3.61
N VAL A 165 5.37 -2.04 -4.07
CA VAL A 165 4.39 -1.13 -3.47
C VAL A 165 3.20 -1.93 -2.92
N ILE A 166 2.84 -1.62 -1.69
CA ILE A 166 1.89 -2.36 -0.85
C ILE A 166 0.93 -1.40 -0.12
N VAL A 167 -0.14 -1.94 0.47
CA VAL A 167 -1.04 -1.16 1.34
C VAL A 167 -0.82 -1.56 2.80
N CYS A 168 -0.30 -0.64 3.61
CA CYS A 168 -0.14 -0.77 5.05
C CYS A 168 -1.44 -0.38 5.75
N PHE A 169 -2.02 -1.24 6.60
CA PHE A 169 -3.35 -0.95 7.19
C PHE A 169 -3.51 -1.29 8.66
N ALA A 170 -2.58 -2.05 9.26
CA ALA A 170 -2.55 -2.28 10.70
C ALA A 170 -1.10 -2.45 11.16
N TYR A 171 -0.89 -2.46 12.48
CA TYR A 171 0.43 -2.69 13.05
C TYR A 171 0.34 -3.37 14.41
N ARG A 172 1.46 -3.93 14.85
CA ARG A 172 1.67 -4.39 16.23
C ARG A 172 3.07 -4.02 16.71
N PHE A 173 3.17 -3.74 18.00
CA PHE A 173 4.47 -3.73 18.68
C PHE A 173 4.71 -5.12 19.26
N CYS A 174 5.91 -5.64 19.08
CA CYS A 174 6.36 -6.95 19.55
C CYS A 174 7.67 -6.78 20.32
N GLY A 175 7.79 -7.41 21.48
CA GLY A 175 8.94 -7.26 22.36
C GLY A 175 8.49 -7.31 23.82
N ASP A 176 9.45 -7.28 24.74
CA ASP A 176 9.15 -7.24 26.18
C ASP A 176 8.82 -5.80 26.59
N ASP A 177 7.70 -5.59 27.28
CA ASP A 177 7.25 -4.25 27.70
C ASP A 177 8.26 -3.56 28.64
N ASP A 178 9.07 -4.36 29.34
CA ASP A 178 10.10 -3.90 30.27
C ASP A 178 11.43 -3.53 29.57
N ASP A 179 11.62 -3.91 28.30
CA ASP A 179 12.80 -3.59 27.49
C ASP A 179 12.43 -2.87 26.19
N LEU A 180 12.22 -1.57 26.31
CA LEU A 180 11.94 -0.67 25.19
C LEU A 180 13.02 -0.67 24.10
N THR A 181 14.22 -1.22 24.36
CA THR A 181 15.28 -1.31 23.34
C THR A 181 15.13 -2.51 22.41
N ASN A 182 14.31 -3.50 22.79
CA ASN A 182 13.99 -4.69 21.99
C ASN A 182 12.59 -4.65 21.37
N GLN A 183 11.88 -3.52 21.51
CA GLN A 183 10.56 -3.37 20.92
C GLN A 183 10.68 -3.20 19.40
N GLN A 184 10.07 -4.13 18.67
CA GLN A 184 9.96 -4.13 17.22
C GLN A 184 8.54 -3.73 16.82
N MET A 185 8.38 -3.05 15.70
CA MET A 185 7.07 -2.81 15.10
C MET A 185 6.94 -3.61 13.81
N HIS A 186 5.85 -4.36 13.70
CA HIS A 186 5.48 -5.04 12.47
C HIS A 186 4.23 -4.38 11.91
N VAL A 187 4.27 -4.10 10.62
CA VAL A 187 3.14 -3.53 9.87
C VAL A 187 2.47 -4.66 9.11
N LEU A 188 1.15 -4.76 9.25
CA LEU A 188 0.34 -5.66 8.44
C LEU A 188 0.04 -4.97 7.12
N VAL A 189 0.43 -5.65 6.04
CA VAL A 189 0.34 -5.12 4.69
C VAL A 189 -0.56 -6.01 3.85
N ARG A 190 -1.28 -5.42 2.90
CA ARG A 190 -1.96 -6.13 1.83
C ARG A 190 -1.19 -5.91 0.55
N ASP A 191 -0.90 -7.02 -0.09
CA ASP A 191 -0.18 -7.06 -1.35
C ASP A 191 -1.13 -7.27 -2.52
N ASN A 192 -0.69 -6.98 -3.74
CA ASN A 192 -1.43 -7.27 -4.96
C ASN A 192 -1.07 -8.65 -5.58
N HIS A 193 -0.03 -9.33 -5.07
CA HIS A 193 0.35 -10.69 -5.51
C HIS A 193 -0.85 -11.65 -5.53
N TRP A 194 -0.99 -12.43 -6.61
CA TRP A 194 -2.10 -13.38 -6.80
C TRP A 194 -3.48 -12.75 -6.62
N ALA A 195 -3.80 -11.77 -7.46
CA ALA A 195 -5.02 -10.95 -7.47
C ALA A 195 -6.38 -11.69 -7.38
N ALA A 196 -6.42 -13.02 -7.53
CA ALA A 196 -7.64 -13.82 -7.39
C ALA A 196 -8.16 -13.90 -5.94
N ASP A 197 -7.29 -13.70 -4.93
CA ASP A 197 -7.61 -13.98 -3.52
C ASP A 197 -7.60 -12.74 -2.60
N ASN A 198 -7.88 -11.53 -3.13
CA ASN A 198 -7.69 -10.24 -2.42
C ASN A 198 -6.24 -9.98 -1.96
N GLY A 199 -5.29 -10.72 -2.52
CA GLY A 199 -3.88 -10.64 -2.22
C GLY A 199 -3.51 -11.12 -0.81
N PRO A 200 -2.32 -11.72 -0.63
CA PRO A 200 -1.88 -12.17 0.67
C PRO A 200 -1.66 -10.98 1.60
N GLN A 201 -1.95 -11.20 2.88
CA GLN A 201 -1.54 -10.30 3.95
C GLN A 201 -0.19 -10.75 4.49
N ARG A 202 0.67 -9.81 4.84
CA ARG A 202 2.01 -10.10 5.36
C ARG A 202 2.34 -9.19 6.52
N TRP A 203 2.99 -9.73 7.54
CA TRP A 203 3.70 -8.90 8.50
C TRP A 203 5.06 -8.53 7.93
N VAL A 204 5.33 -7.24 7.89
CA VAL A 204 6.60 -6.66 7.46
C VAL A 204 7.20 -5.93 8.65
N ASP A 205 8.47 -6.18 8.93
CA ASP A 205 9.20 -5.38 9.91
C ASP A 205 9.27 -3.93 9.42
N VAL A 206 8.90 -2.95 10.26
CA VAL A 206 8.76 -1.55 9.83
C VAL A 206 10.04 -0.99 9.22
N GLU A 207 11.20 -1.52 9.63
CA GLU A 207 12.50 -1.11 9.11
C GLU A 207 12.76 -1.54 7.66
N GLU A 208 11.96 -2.45 7.10
CA GLU A 208 12.01 -2.81 5.68
C GLU A 208 11.25 -1.81 4.79
N LEU A 209 10.44 -0.91 5.38
CA LEU A 209 9.72 0.13 4.63
C LEU A 209 10.63 1.33 4.40
N THR A 210 10.71 1.78 3.16
CA THR A 210 11.53 2.94 2.77
C THR A 210 10.72 4.23 2.81
N THR A 211 9.46 4.17 2.37
CA THR A 211 8.56 5.32 2.26
C THR A 211 7.12 4.91 2.58
N LEU A 212 6.38 5.82 3.22
CA LEU A 212 4.91 5.76 3.30
C LEU A 212 4.28 6.95 2.59
N TYR A 213 3.15 6.72 1.93
CA TYR A 213 2.28 7.78 1.41
C TYR A 213 0.95 7.77 2.14
N THR A 214 0.59 8.91 2.71
CA THR A 214 -0.72 9.14 3.33
C THR A 214 -1.64 9.84 2.35
N LEU A 215 -2.92 9.43 2.33
CA LEU A 215 -3.93 10.03 1.48
C LEU A 215 -4.90 10.89 2.30
N SER A 216 -5.40 11.96 1.70
CA SER A 216 -6.51 12.77 2.20
C SER A 216 -7.60 12.77 1.16
N VAL A 217 -8.81 12.38 1.57
CA VAL A 217 -9.96 12.21 0.68
C VAL A 217 -11.05 13.25 0.97
N GLU A 218 -11.85 13.56 -0.03
CA GLU A 218 -13.03 14.41 0.16
C GLU A 218 -14.18 13.55 0.70
N SER A 219 -14.81 13.98 1.79
CA SER A 219 -15.91 13.24 2.41
C SER A 219 -17.09 13.10 1.46
N LEU A 220 -17.66 11.90 1.39
CA LEU A 220 -18.98 11.66 0.83
C LEU A 220 -20.02 12.25 1.79
N ILE A 221 -20.34 13.54 1.66
CA ILE A 221 -21.46 14.16 2.37
C ILE A 221 -22.74 13.82 1.59
N ASP A 222 -23.72 13.24 2.28
CA ASP A 222 -25.06 12.95 1.74
C ASP A 222 -25.81 14.20 1.27
#